data_AF-X1IEP0-F1
#
_entry.id   AF-X1IEP0-F1
#
_cell.length_a   1.000
_cell.length_b   1.000
_cell.length_c   1.000
_cell.angle_alpha   90.00
_cell.angle_beta   90.00
_cell.angle_gamma   90.00
#
_symmetry.space_group_name_H-M   'P 1'
#
loop_
_entity.id
_entity.type
_entity.pdbx_description
1 polymer ?
#
loop_
_entity_poly.entity_id
_entity_poly.type
_entity_poly.pdbx_seq_one_letter_code
_entity_poly.pdbx_strand_id
1 'polypeptide(L)'
;MEEVEKLRKKGLIKGGSLENAVVIDKNGILNKEGLRFPNEPVRHKILDLLGDLYLLGEPIQAHIIAVKSGHSFNVKLIKKLEELKSKKRTVLNINDIERVLPHRYPFLLVDRILEQGEREIVGVKNITVNEPYFAGHFPGHPVVPAALIIEAMAQVAGVYLLSG
;
A
#
# COMPACT_ATOMS: atom_id res chain seq x y z
N MET A 1 37.36 0.72 -19.97
CA MET A 1 37.48 -0.61 -20.62
C MET A 1 37.75 -1.74 -19.64
N GLU A 2 38.70 -1.60 -18.71
CA GLU A 2 39.07 -2.66 -17.76
C GLU A 2 37.88 -3.22 -16.93
N GLU A 3 36.98 -2.36 -16.46
CA GLU A 3 35.79 -2.79 -15.70
C GLU A 3 34.74 -3.51 -16.57
N VAL A 4 34.53 -3.02 -17.80
CA VAL A 4 33.64 -3.66 -18.80
C VAL A 4 34.15 -5.07 -19.13
N GLU A 5 35.46 -5.24 -19.33
CA GLU A 5 36.06 -6.55 -19.57
C GLU A 5 35.94 -7.48 -18.37
N LYS A 6 36.15 -6.97 -17.15
CA LYS A 6 35.94 -7.74 -15.91
C LYS A 6 34.49 -8.22 -15.78
N LEU A 7 33.51 -7.36 -16.07
CA LEU A 7 32.08 -7.71 -16.01
C LEU A 7 31.71 -8.74 -17.08
N ARG A 8 32.22 -8.59 -18.31
CA ARG A 8 32.02 -9.58 -19.39
C ARG A 8 32.62 -10.94 -19.05
N LYS A 9 33.81 -10.99 -18.44
CA LYS A 9 34.43 -12.24 -17.95
C LYS A 9 33.57 -12.93 -16.88
N LYS A 10 32.83 -12.16 -16.07
CA LYS A 10 31.85 -12.69 -15.10
C LYS A 10 30.51 -13.08 -15.75
N GLY A 11 30.38 -12.96 -17.07
CA GLY A 11 29.15 -13.28 -17.79
C GLY A 11 28.06 -12.20 -17.70
N LEU A 12 28.38 -11.01 -17.20
CA LEU A 12 27.47 -9.87 -17.13
C LEU A 12 27.61 -8.98 -18.37
N ILE A 13 26.64 -8.08 -18.60
CA ILE A 13 26.64 -7.07 -19.68
C ILE A 13 26.96 -7.61 -21.09
N LYS A 14 26.63 -8.88 -21.37
CA LYS A 14 26.95 -9.56 -22.64
C LYS A 14 26.38 -8.85 -23.87
N GLY A 15 25.22 -8.20 -23.73
CA GLY A 15 24.59 -7.39 -24.79
C GLY A 15 24.99 -5.91 -24.81
N GLY A 16 25.88 -5.46 -23.92
CA GLY A 16 26.26 -4.05 -23.83
C GLY A 16 27.14 -3.62 -25.01
N SER A 17 26.77 -2.52 -25.66
CA SER A 17 27.47 -1.88 -26.78
C SER A 17 27.47 -0.35 -26.61
N LEU A 18 28.22 0.35 -27.45
CA LEU A 18 28.18 1.83 -27.49
C LEU A 18 26.83 2.38 -28.01
N GLU A 19 25.97 1.52 -28.58
CA GLU A 19 24.65 1.91 -29.09
C GLU A 19 23.59 1.93 -27.96
N ASN A 20 23.78 1.12 -26.91
CA ASN A 20 22.81 0.98 -25.82
C ASN A 20 23.33 1.39 -24.44
N ALA A 21 24.60 1.76 -24.33
CA ALA A 21 25.20 2.25 -23.09
C ALA A 21 26.18 3.40 -23.36
N VAL A 22 26.17 4.38 -22.45
CA VAL A 22 27.22 5.38 -22.36
C VAL A 22 28.41 4.74 -21.64
N VAL A 23 29.57 4.70 -22.30
CA VAL A 23 30.79 4.12 -21.73
C VAL A 23 31.79 5.23 -21.46
N ILE A 24 32.20 5.34 -20.20
CA ILE A 24 33.15 6.35 -19.73
C ILE A 24 34.42 5.64 -19.30
N ASP A 25 35.58 6.13 -19.76
CA ASP A 25 36.89 5.68 -19.32
C ASP A 25 37.72 6.83 -18.72
N LYS A 26 39.03 6.60 -18.51
CA LYS A 26 39.93 7.62 -17.92
C LYS A 26 40.19 8.80 -18.86
N ASN A 27 39.97 8.62 -20.17
CA ASN A 27 40.22 9.61 -21.22
C ASN A 27 38.93 10.36 -21.61
N GLY A 28 37.76 9.87 -21.21
CA GLY A 28 36.47 10.54 -21.37
C GLY A 28 35.36 9.60 -21.80
N ILE A 29 34.39 10.15 -22.55
CA ILE A 29 33.26 9.41 -23.09
C ILE A 29 33.68 8.74 -24.40
N LEU A 30 33.41 7.44 -24.54
CA LEU A 30 33.79 6.66 -25.73
C LEU A 30 32.75 6.70 -26.85
N ASN A 31 31.51 7.11 -26.54
CA ASN A 31 30.46 7.26 -27.54
C ASN A 31 30.82 8.42 -28.48
N LYS A 32 30.89 8.16 -29.80
CA LYS A 32 31.27 9.17 -30.81
C LYS A 32 30.36 10.40 -30.80
N GLU A 33 29.09 10.21 -30.50
CA GLU A 33 28.08 11.27 -30.42
C GLU A 33 28.12 12.03 -29.08
N GLY A 34 28.93 11.58 -28.11
CA GLY A 34 28.99 12.16 -26.77
C GLY A 34 27.76 11.80 -25.93
N LEU A 35 27.37 12.73 -25.04
CA LEU A 35 26.16 12.62 -24.23
C LEU A 35 24.99 13.31 -24.92
N ARG A 36 23.79 12.76 -24.72
CA ARG A 36 22.53 13.39 -25.16
C ARG A 36 22.23 14.66 -24.36
N PHE A 37 22.65 14.69 -23.10
CA PHE A 37 22.51 15.84 -22.21
C PHE A 37 23.79 16.03 -21.39
N PRO A 38 24.19 17.28 -21.06
CA PRO A 38 25.34 17.53 -20.19
C PRO A 38 25.24 16.81 -18.83
N ASN A 39 24.01 16.61 -18.34
CA ASN A 39 23.70 15.95 -17.08
C ASN A 39 23.04 14.57 -17.27
N GLU A 40 23.31 13.88 -18.38
CA GLU A 40 22.75 12.55 -18.68
C GLU A 40 22.95 11.51 -17.55
N PRO A 41 24.12 11.41 -16.87
CA PRO A 41 24.29 10.44 -15.79
C PRO A 41 23.29 10.60 -14.64
N VAL A 42 22.99 11.83 -14.23
CA VAL A 42 22.01 12.08 -13.15
C VAL A 42 20.58 11.90 -13.65
N ARG A 43 20.27 12.28 -14.90
CA ARG A 43 18.95 12.00 -15.50
C ARG A 43 18.65 10.51 -15.56
N HIS A 44 19.66 9.69 -15.87
CA HIS A 44 19.53 8.23 -15.83
C HIS A 44 19.24 7.72 -14.41
N LYS A 45 19.89 8.29 -13.38
CA LYS A 45 19.56 7.93 -11.99
C LYS A 45 18.15 8.35 -11.56
N ILE A 46 17.63 9.45 -12.11
CA ILE A 46 16.21 9.82 -11.93
C ILE A 46 15.31 8.80 -12.65
N LEU A 47 15.67 8.36 -13.87
CA LEU A 47 14.93 7.34 -14.60
C LEU A 47 14.91 6.00 -13.84
N ASP A 48 16.05 5.56 -13.32
CA ASP A 48 16.19 4.37 -12.45
C ASP A 48 15.24 4.48 -11.24
N LEU A 49 15.27 5.63 -10.55
CA LEU A 49 14.41 5.89 -9.40
C LEU A 49 12.93 5.82 -9.79
N LEU A 50 12.52 6.44 -10.90
CA LEU A 50 11.13 6.37 -11.39
C LEU A 50 10.70 4.93 -11.66
N GLY A 51 11.57 4.12 -12.28
CA GLY A 51 11.33 2.70 -12.52
C GLY A 51 11.18 1.90 -11.21
N ASP A 52 12.07 2.13 -10.25
CA ASP A 52 12.00 1.47 -8.94
C ASP A 52 10.75 1.89 -8.14
N LEU A 53 10.36 3.17 -8.20
CA LEU A 53 9.15 3.69 -7.55
C LEU A 53 7.87 3.07 -8.12
N TYR A 54 7.87 2.74 -9.40
CA TYR A 54 6.75 2.09 -10.07
C TYR A 54 6.45 0.69 -9.51
N LEU A 55 7.42 0.05 -8.83
CA LEU A 55 7.21 -1.22 -8.14
C LEU A 55 6.17 -1.16 -7.02
N LEU A 56 5.83 0.03 -6.52
CA LEU A 56 4.73 0.21 -5.56
C LEU A 56 3.35 -0.14 -6.15
N GLY A 57 3.21 -0.15 -7.48
CA GLY A 57 1.96 -0.49 -8.18
C GLY A 57 0.88 0.59 -8.18
N GLU A 58 1.15 1.77 -7.60
CA GLU A 58 0.20 2.87 -7.51
C GLU A 58 0.89 4.24 -7.76
N PRO A 59 0.17 5.25 -8.25
CA PRO A 59 0.71 6.61 -8.39
C PRO A 59 1.19 7.18 -7.06
N ILE A 60 2.38 7.78 -7.06
CA ILE A 60 2.96 8.45 -5.88
C ILE A 60 2.84 9.96 -6.04
N GLN A 61 2.11 10.62 -5.15
CA GLN A 61 2.11 12.07 -5.01
C GLN A 61 3.01 12.47 -3.82
N ALA A 62 4.29 12.71 -4.09
CA ALA A 62 5.27 13.07 -3.07
C ALA A 62 6.42 13.91 -3.64
N HIS A 63 7.11 14.63 -2.75
CA HIS A 63 8.43 15.20 -3.03
C HIS A 63 9.50 14.20 -2.60
N ILE A 64 10.35 13.75 -3.52
CA ILE A 64 11.36 12.71 -3.27
C ILE A 64 12.76 13.31 -3.38
N ILE A 65 13.55 13.14 -2.32
CA ILE A 65 14.96 13.54 -2.28
C ILE A 65 15.81 12.27 -2.26
N ALA A 66 16.63 12.06 -3.28
CA ALA A 66 17.54 10.93 -3.39
C ALA A 66 19.00 11.41 -3.46
N VAL A 67 19.80 11.07 -2.46
CA VAL A 67 21.22 11.46 -2.38
C VAL A 67 22.08 10.22 -2.55
N LYS A 68 22.81 10.13 -3.68
CA LYS A 68 23.65 8.96 -4.03
C LYS A 68 22.92 7.62 -3.88
N SER A 69 21.61 7.61 -4.18
CA SER A 69 20.77 6.41 -4.08
C SER A 69 21.00 5.47 -5.27
N GLY A 70 20.77 4.18 -5.03
CA GLY A 70 20.73 3.14 -6.06
C GLY A 70 19.56 2.19 -5.82
N HIS A 71 19.40 1.20 -6.70
CA HIS A 71 18.24 0.30 -6.67
C HIS A 71 17.99 -0.37 -5.32
N SER A 72 19.05 -0.78 -4.60
CA SER A 72 18.90 -1.41 -3.29
C SER A 72 18.26 -0.49 -2.24
N PHE A 73 18.53 0.82 -2.28
CA PHE A 73 17.92 1.80 -1.38
C PHE A 73 16.52 2.18 -1.84
N ASN A 74 16.30 2.33 -3.15
CA ASN A 74 14.99 2.64 -3.72
C ASN A 74 13.99 1.50 -3.41
N VAL A 75 14.38 0.24 -3.61
CA VAL A 75 13.55 -0.92 -3.27
C VAL A 75 13.28 -1.01 -1.76
N LYS A 76 14.25 -0.68 -0.91
CA LYS A 76 14.02 -0.61 0.55
C LYS A 76 13.01 0.47 0.93
N LEU A 77 13.05 1.63 0.28
CA LEU A 77 12.05 2.68 0.46
C LEU A 77 10.66 2.14 0.09
N ILE A 78 10.54 1.47 -1.06
CA ILE A 78 9.27 0.90 -1.53
C ILE A 78 8.71 -0.13 -0.55
N LYS A 79 9.54 -1.08 -0.10
CA LYS A 79 9.12 -2.07 0.91
C LYS A 79 8.62 -1.40 2.19
N LYS A 80 9.29 -0.34 2.64
CA LYS A 80 8.86 0.41 3.82
C LYS A 80 7.55 1.16 3.58
N LEU A 81 7.32 1.69 2.37
CA LEU A 81 6.05 2.29 1.99
C LEU A 81 4.92 1.26 1.96
N GLU A 82 5.17 0.05 1.45
CA GLU A 82 4.22 -1.07 1.47
C GLU A 82 3.88 -1.49 2.90
N GLU A 83 4.87 -1.59 3.80
CA GLU A 83 4.64 -1.87 5.22
C GLU A 83 3.80 -0.78 5.91
N LEU A 84 4.02 0.50 5.56
CA LEU A 84 3.21 1.59 6.09
C LEU A 84 1.78 1.59 5.51
N LYS A 85 1.60 1.12 4.28
CA LYS A 85 0.28 0.88 3.69
C LYS A 85 -0.44 -0.27 4.38
N SER A 86 0.23 -1.41 4.59
CA SER A 86 -0.39 -2.59 5.23
C SER A 86 -0.76 -2.35 6.70
N LYS A 87 -0.03 -1.46 7.39
CA LYS A 87 -0.40 -1.00 8.74
C LYS A 87 -1.64 -0.09 8.75
N LYS A 88 -2.14 0.38 7.60
CA LYS A 88 -3.39 1.12 7.51
C LYS A 88 -4.51 0.23 6.98
N ARG A 89 -5.44 -0.10 7.89
CA ARG A 89 -6.79 -0.66 7.68
C ARG A 89 -6.85 -2.18 7.59
N THR A 90 -6.94 -2.83 8.75
CA THR A 90 -7.51 -4.18 8.83
C THR A 90 -8.99 -4.11 8.47
N VAL A 91 -9.36 -4.73 7.35
CA VAL A 91 -10.76 -4.95 6.98
C VAL A 91 -11.16 -6.32 7.50
N LEU A 92 -12.17 -6.38 8.36
CA LEU A 92 -12.72 -7.65 8.89
C LEU A 92 -14.10 -7.88 8.29
N ASN A 93 -14.32 -9.07 7.74
CA ASN A 93 -15.65 -9.48 7.28
C ASN A 93 -16.41 -10.22 8.39
N ILE A 94 -17.65 -10.63 8.13
CA ILE A 94 -18.51 -11.28 9.11
C ILE A 94 -17.89 -12.56 9.72
N ASN A 95 -17.18 -13.36 8.93
CA ASN A 95 -16.55 -14.59 9.43
C ASN A 95 -15.40 -14.28 10.39
N ASP A 96 -14.68 -13.18 10.16
CA ASP A 96 -13.62 -12.72 11.06
C ASP A 96 -14.24 -12.20 12.37
N ILE A 97 -15.31 -11.41 12.27
CA ILE A 97 -16.04 -10.88 13.43
C ILE A 97 -16.61 -12.03 14.28
N GLU A 98 -17.18 -13.08 13.67
CA GLU A 98 -17.70 -14.24 14.39
C GLU A 98 -16.63 -15.04 15.14
N ARG A 99 -15.36 -14.97 14.72
CA ARG A 99 -14.24 -15.59 15.45
C ARG A 99 -13.83 -14.78 16.67
N VAL A 100 -14.05 -13.47 16.65
CA VAL A 100 -13.69 -12.53 17.73
C VAL A 100 -14.82 -12.38 18.73
N LEU A 101 -16.05 -12.20 18.25
CA LEU A 101 -17.23 -12.01 19.08
C LEU A 101 -18.01 -13.33 19.24
N PRO A 102 -18.55 -13.61 20.43
CA PRO A 102 -19.43 -14.75 20.65
C PRO A 102 -20.84 -14.55 20.08
N HIS A 103 -21.21 -13.31 19.71
CA HIS A 103 -22.53 -12.95 19.19
C HIS A 103 -22.84 -13.70 17.89
N ARG A 104 -24.09 -14.11 17.73
CA ARG A 104 -24.63 -14.74 16.51
C ARG A 104 -26.01 -14.18 16.20
N TYR A 105 -26.56 -14.50 15.03
CA TYR A 105 -27.93 -14.16 14.71
C TYR A 105 -28.89 -14.58 15.84
N PRO A 106 -29.87 -13.73 16.23
CA PRO A 106 -30.22 -12.43 15.63
C PRO A 106 -29.48 -11.21 16.20
N PHE A 107 -28.48 -11.41 17.06
CA PHE A 107 -27.87 -10.34 17.85
C PHE A 107 -26.41 -10.02 17.49
N LEU A 108 -25.83 -10.68 16.49
CA LEU A 108 -24.64 -10.16 15.82
C LEU A 108 -25.08 -9.07 14.86
N LEU A 109 -24.82 -7.81 15.23
CA LEU A 109 -25.33 -6.66 14.50
C LEU A 109 -24.31 -6.17 13.47
N VAL A 110 -23.03 -6.11 13.80
CA VAL A 110 -21.99 -5.54 12.93
C VAL A 110 -21.70 -6.46 11.73
N ASP A 111 -21.75 -5.92 10.51
CA ASP A 111 -21.54 -6.70 9.28
C ASP A 111 -20.06 -6.79 8.88
N ARG A 112 -19.30 -5.70 9.11
CA ARG A 112 -17.88 -5.58 8.73
C ARG A 112 -17.17 -4.46 9.49
N ILE A 113 -15.86 -4.59 9.65
CA ILE A 113 -14.94 -3.51 10.04
C ILE A 113 -14.24 -2.98 8.80
N LEU A 114 -14.29 -1.66 8.60
CA LEU A 114 -13.64 -0.99 7.47
C LEU A 114 -12.23 -0.55 7.82
N GLU A 115 -12.05 -0.02 9.02
CA GLU A 115 -10.78 0.56 9.47
C GLU A 115 -10.57 0.25 10.95
N GLN A 116 -9.34 -0.12 11.31
CA GLN A 116 -8.89 -0.28 12.69
C GLN A 116 -7.53 0.40 12.80
N GLY A 117 -7.49 1.53 13.51
CA GLY A 117 -6.29 2.30 13.82
C GLY A 117 -5.83 2.06 15.26
N GLU A 118 -4.87 2.85 15.75
CA GLU A 118 -4.36 2.71 17.13
C GLU A 118 -5.29 3.28 18.22
N ARG A 119 -6.27 4.12 17.84
CA ARG A 119 -7.19 4.79 18.77
C ARG A 119 -8.63 4.86 18.27
N GLU A 120 -8.91 4.25 17.13
CA GLU A 120 -10.22 4.31 16.49
C GLU A 120 -10.50 3.03 15.71
N ILE A 121 -11.78 2.71 15.59
CA ILE A 121 -12.30 1.63 14.76
C ILE A 121 -13.57 2.10 14.08
N VAL A 122 -13.75 1.69 12.83
CA VAL A 122 -14.91 2.03 12.00
C VAL A 122 -15.57 0.74 11.54
N GLY A 123 -16.80 0.51 12.01
CA GLY A 123 -17.63 -0.63 11.61
C GLY A 123 -18.86 -0.20 10.82
N VAL A 124 -19.50 -1.16 10.15
CA VAL A 124 -20.74 -0.95 9.39
C VAL A 124 -21.82 -1.88 9.91
N LYS A 125 -23.00 -1.30 10.17
CA LYS A 125 -24.29 -1.98 10.28
C LYS A 125 -25.18 -1.51 9.14
N ASN A 126 -25.63 -2.42 8.31
CA ASN A 126 -26.66 -2.18 7.31
C ASN A 126 -28.03 -2.30 7.97
N ILE A 127 -28.92 -1.36 7.67
CA ILE A 127 -30.30 -1.33 8.16
C ILE A 127 -31.21 -1.32 6.95
N THR A 128 -32.20 -2.22 6.94
CA THR A 128 -33.18 -2.31 5.85
C THR A 128 -34.59 -2.18 6.41
N VAL A 129 -35.56 -1.75 5.60
CA VAL A 129 -36.97 -1.65 6.03
C VAL A 129 -37.57 -2.99 6.49
N ASN A 130 -36.94 -4.12 6.15
CA ASN A 130 -37.38 -5.47 6.51
C ASN A 130 -36.96 -5.91 7.92
N GLU A 131 -36.28 -5.05 8.68
CA GLU A 131 -35.83 -5.36 10.04
C GLU A 131 -37.04 -5.56 10.99
N PRO A 132 -37.04 -6.61 11.83
CA PRO A 132 -38.22 -7.03 12.59
C PRO A 132 -38.71 -5.99 13.60
N TYR A 133 -37.80 -5.16 14.12
CA TYR A 133 -38.17 -4.11 15.08
C TYR A 133 -38.98 -2.98 14.45
N PHE A 134 -38.94 -2.78 13.13
CA PHE A 134 -39.78 -1.76 12.48
C PHE A 134 -41.28 -2.11 12.50
N ALA A 135 -41.64 -3.38 12.69
CA ALA A 135 -43.04 -3.79 12.79
C ALA A 135 -43.71 -3.36 14.10
N GLY A 136 -42.94 -3.11 15.18
CA GLY A 136 -43.50 -2.91 16.52
C GLY A 136 -42.84 -1.82 17.38
N HIS A 137 -41.68 -1.29 17.01
CA HIS A 137 -40.99 -0.28 17.82
C HIS A 137 -41.75 1.06 17.82
N PHE A 138 -42.16 1.53 16.64
CA PHE A 138 -43.09 2.67 16.49
C PHE A 138 -44.03 2.42 15.30
N PRO A 139 -45.32 2.11 15.54
CA PRO A 139 -46.27 1.87 14.47
C PRO A 139 -46.35 3.02 13.46
N GLY A 140 -46.21 2.72 12.17
CA GLY A 140 -46.23 3.71 11.09
C GLY A 140 -44.96 4.56 10.96
N HIS A 141 -43.96 4.38 11.83
CA HIS A 141 -42.74 5.18 11.84
C HIS A 141 -41.48 4.29 11.97
N PRO A 142 -40.74 4.03 10.88
CA PRO A 142 -39.58 3.14 10.90
C PRO A 142 -38.38 3.82 11.60
N VAL A 143 -38.36 3.73 12.93
CA VAL A 143 -37.28 4.27 13.78
C VAL A 143 -36.46 3.14 14.36
N VAL A 144 -35.14 3.21 14.25
CA VAL A 144 -34.24 2.20 14.81
C VAL A 144 -34.19 2.37 16.34
N PRO A 145 -34.34 1.29 17.14
CA PRO A 145 -34.15 1.37 18.57
C PRO A 145 -32.76 1.88 18.95
N ALA A 146 -32.70 2.92 19.79
CA ALA A 146 -31.44 3.49 20.25
C ALA A 146 -30.55 2.43 20.94
N ALA A 147 -31.16 1.48 21.67
CA ALA A 147 -30.45 0.37 22.28
C ALA A 147 -29.67 -0.49 21.26
N LEU A 148 -30.22 -0.72 20.06
CA LEU A 148 -29.55 -1.50 19.02
C LEU A 148 -28.40 -0.73 18.34
N ILE A 149 -28.52 0.60 18.25
CA ILE A 149 -27.43 1.45 17.76
C ILE A 149 -26.24 1.37 18.74
N ILE A 150 -26.51 1.53 20.04
CA ILE A 150 -25.49 1.43 21.08
C ILE A 150 -24.89 0.03 21.15
N GLU A 151 -25.70 -1.01 21.01
CA GLU A 151 -25.22 -2.40 20.94
C GLU A 151 -24.28 -2.62 19.74
N ALA A 152 -24.64 -2.14 18.55
CA ALA A 152 -23.77 -2.25 17.38
C ALA A 152 -22.45 -1.50 17.59
N MET A 153 -22.47 -0.31 18.21
CA MET A 153 -21.25 0.42 18.59
C MET A 153 -20.41 -0.36 19.61
N ALA A 154 -21.06 -0.99 20.61
CA ALA A 154 -20.40 -1.81 21.61
C ALA A 154 -19.75 -3.06 20.99
N GLN A 155 -20.38 -3.68 20.00
CA GLN A 155 -19.79 -4.80 19.25
C GLN A 155 -18.59 -4.37 18.42
N VAL A 156 -18.65 -3.21 17.75
CA VAL A 156 -17.47 -2.64 17.06
C VAL A 156 -16.33 -2.42 18.06
N ALA A 157 -16.62 -1.84 19.23
CA ALA A 157 -15.61 -1.68 20.29
C ALA A 157 -15.11 -3.04 20.84
N GLY A 158 -15.98 -4.04 20.95
CA GLY A 158 -15.61 -5.39 21.34
C GLY A 158 -14.63 -6.03 20.34
N VAL A 159 -14.86 -5.87 19.04
CA VAL A 159 -13.91 -6.29 18.01
C VAL A 159 -12.58 -5.59 18.21
N TYR A 160 -12.58 -4.27 18.42
CA TYR A 160 -11.35 -3.49 18.65
C TYR A 160 -10.52 -4.02 19.83
N LEU A 161 -11.17 -4.33 20.95
CA LEU A 161 -10.51 -4.76 22.17
C LEU A 161 -10.02 -6.21 22.12
N LEU A 162 -10.64 -7.07 21.31
CA LEU A 162 -10.40 -8.52 21.30
C LEU A 162 -9.63 -9.01 20.06
N SER A 163 -9.44 -8.16 19.04
CA SER A 163 -8.71 -8.49 17.80
C SER A 163 -7.26 -7.97 17.77
N GLY A 164 -6.83 -7.29 18.84
CA GLY A 164 -5.47 -6.75 19.01
C GLY A 164 -4.48 -7.75 19.58
#